data_AF-A0A5E4D4H8-F1
#
_entry.id   AF-A0A5E4D4H8-F1
#
_cell.length_a   1.000
_cell.length_b   1.000
_cell.length_c   1.000
_cell.angle_alpha   90.00
_cell.angle_beta   90.00
_cell.angle_gamma   90.00
#
_symmetry.space_group_name_H-M   'P 1'
#
loop_
_entity.id
_entity.type
_entity.pdbx_description
1 polymer ?
#
loop_
_entity_poly.entity_id
_entity_poly.type
_entity_poly.pdbx_seq_one_letter_code
_entity_poly.pdbx_strand_id
1 'polypeptide(L)'
;MAPRMLAHFLHFHVYEINGITAALDEDLFEKGEQLLGASEVFANRPLQVYAVTEQLQQGKPTCAKGPFGNSNIREQLLPFDLSIFKSLHQVEISHCDVKHIRELVASKPTLATMSVRFSATSMKEVLVPEASEFDEWEPEGTTLEGPVTAVISTRQALTTLDLNPNSISEIEESVKLIPKIEFLDLSHNGLLVVDNL
;
A
#
# COMPACT_ATOMS: atom_id res chain seq x y z
N MET A 1 -5.49 -6.71 -18.15
CA MET A 1 -6.75 -7.42 -17.85
C MET A 1 -7.19 -8.23 -19.06
N ALA A 2 -7.69 -9.45 -18.88
CA ALA A 2 -8.17 -10.28 -19.98
C ALA A 2 -9.51 -9.74 -20.55
N PRO A 3 -9.79 -9.87 -21.86
CA PRO A 3 -11.06 -9.43 -22.46
C PRO A 3 -12.29 -10.11 -21.80
N ARG A 4 -13.40 -9.38 -21.63
CA ARG A 4 -14.61 -9.85 -20.89
C ARG A 4 -15.13 -11.20 -21.39
N MET A 5 -15.18 -11.40 -22.71
CA MET A 5 -15.61 -12.66 -23.32
C MET A 5 -14.71 -13.83 -22.93
N LEU A 6 -13.39 -13.61 -22.88
CA LEU A 6 -12.42 -14.62 -22.49
C LEU A 6 -12.49 -14.92 -20.98
N ALA A 7 -12.64 -13.88 -20.16
CA ALA A 7 -12.79 -14.03 -18.71
C ALA A 7 -14.07 -14.80 -18.34
N HIS A 8 -15.17 -14.56 -19.06
CA HIS A 8 -16.41 -15.31 -18.88
C HIS A 8 -16.25 -16.77 -19.32
N PHE A 9 -15.67 -17.02 -20.50
CA PHE A 9 -15.41 -18.37 -21.00
C PHE A 9 -14.53 -19.20 -20.05
N LEU A 10 -13.50 -18.59 -19.44
CA LEU A 10 -12.62 -19.24 -18.49
C LEU A 10 -13.20 -19.31 -17.05
N HIS A 11 -14.44 -18.88 -16.85
CA HIS A 11 -15.10 -18.84 -15.54
C HIS A 11 -14.30 -18.11 -14.46
N PHE A 12 -13.62 -17.00 -14.81
CA PHE A 12 -12.86 -16.22 -13.83
C PHE A 12 -13.74 -15.70 -12.69
N HIS A 13 -14.98 -15.34 -12.98
CA HIS A 13 -16.00 -14.94 -12.00
C HIS A 13 -16.35 -16.05 -10.97
N VAL A 14 -15.91 -17.29 -11.19
CA VAL A 14 -16.18 -18.44 -10.31
C VAL A 14 -14.93 -18.89 -9.56
N TYR A 15 -13.74 -18.82 -10.17
CA TYR A 15 -12.53 -19.46 -9.65
C TYR A 15 -11.33 -18.53 -9.46
N GLU A 16 -11.34 -17.35 -10.07
CA GLU A 16 -10.21 -16.41 -10.02
C GLU A 16 -10.55 -15.27 -9.06
N ILE A 17 -9.63 -14.95 -8.15
CA ILE A 17 -9.89 -14.03 -7.03
C ILE A 17 -10.41 -12.67 -7.51
N ASN A 18 -9.77 -12.06 -8.52
CA ASN A 18 -10.21 -10.76 -9.04
C ASN A 18 -11.56 -10.87 -9.75
N GLY A 19 -11.80 -11.96 -10.49
CA GLY A 19 -13.07 -12.23 -11.14
C GLY A 19 -14.21 -12.41 -10.14
N ILE A 20 -13.97 -13.12 -9.04
CA ILE A 20 -14.95 -13.33 -7.97
C ILE A 20 -15.27 -12.00 -7.27
N THR A 21 -14.27 -11.19 -6.93
CA THR A 21 -14.51 -9.89 -6.28
C THR A 21 -15.17 -8.89 -7.21
N ALA A 22 -14.82 -8.86 -8.49
CA ALA A 22 -15.48 -8.02 -9.49
C ALA A 22 -16.95 -8.43 -9.71
N ALA A 23 -17.23 -9.74 -9.77
CA ALA A 23 -18.60 -10.23 -9.88
C ALA A 23 -19.42 -9.94 -8.62
N LEU A 24 -18.79 -10.00 -7.45
CA LEU A 24 -19.42 -9.60 -6.18
C LEU A 24 -19.73 -8.09 -6.16
N ASP A 25 -18.83 -7.25 -6.65
CA ASP A 25 -19.04 -5.80 -6.78
C ASP A 25 -20.21 -5.49 -7.73
N GLU A 26 -20.27 -6.12 -8.91
CA GLU A 26 -21.38 -5.98 -9.87
C GLU A 26 -22.72 -6.41 -9.25
N ASP A 27 -22.75 -7.56 -8.56
CA ASP A 27 -23.97 -8.07 -7.90
C ASP A 27 -24.46 -7.15 -6.77
N LEU A 28 -23.54 -6.63 -5.95
CA LEU A 28 -23.85 -5.69 -4.88
C LEU A 28 -24.26 -4.32 -5.41
N PHE A 29 -23.67 -3.85 -6.51
CA PHE A 29 -24.07 -2.62 -7.17
C PHE A 29 -25.50 -2.72 -7.73
N GLU A 30 -25.84 -3.84 -8.38
CA GLU A 30 -27.16 -4.04 -8.97
C GLU A 30 -28.26 -4.26 -7.92
N LYS A 31 -27.97 -5.02 -6.86
CA LYS A 31 -28.99 -5.47 -5.88
C LYS A 31 -28.96 -4.74 -4.56
N GLY A 32 -27.90 -3.99 -4.25
CA GLY A 32 -27.65 -3.41 -2.93
C GLY A 32 -28.80 -2.55 -2.42
N GLU A 33 -29.29 -1.61 -3.23
CA GLU A 33 -30.40 -0.72 -2.85
C GLU A 33 -31.70 -1.50 -2.57
N GLN A 34 -31.98 -2.52 -3.38
CA GLN A 34 -33.16 -3.38 -3.17
C GLN A 34 -33.04 -4.15 -1.86
N LEU A 35 -31.88 -4.74 -1.58
CA LEU A 35 -31.62 -5.51 -0.37
C LEU A 35 -31.76 -4.63 0.88
N LEU A 36 -31.19 -3.42 0.85
CA LEU A 36 -31.30 -2.45 1.94
C LEU A 36 -32.76 -2.01 2.15
N GLY A 37 -33.47 -1.67 1.07
CA GLY A 37 -34.87 -1.25 1.13
C GLY A 37 -35.82 -2.34 1.63
N ALA A 38 -35.53 -3.61 1.31
CA ALA A 38 -36.30 -4.76 1.75
C ALA A 38 -35.87 -5.30 3.14
N SER A 39 -34.80 -4.76 3.74
CA SER A 39 -34.17 -5.31 4.95
C SER A 39 -33.77 -6.79 4.80
N GLU A 40 -33.34 -7.17 3.60
CA GLU A 40 -32.87 -8.53 3.29
C GLU A 40 -31.37 -8.67 3.55
N VAL A 41 -30.95 -9.89 3.90
CA VAL A 41 -29.55 -10.21 4.18
C VAL A 41 -28.88 -10.76 2.93
N PHE A 42 -27.72 -10.20 2.57
CA PHE A 42 -26.88 -10.75 1.53
C PHE A 42 -25.99 -11.88 2.09
N ALA A 43 -26.19 -13.11 1.60
CA ALA A 43 -25.43 -14.27 2.04
C ALA A 43 -24.20 -14.51 1.15
N ASN A 44 -23.01 -14.21 1.69
CA ASN A 44 -21.75 -14.51 0.99
C ASN A 44 -21.43 -16.01 1.01
N ARG A 45 -20.97 -16.54 -0.12
CA ARG A 45 -20.37 -17.88 -0.20
C ARG A 45 -18.97 -17.87 0.43
N PRO A 46 -18.51 -18.98 1.04
CA PRO A 46 -17.15 -19.06 1.59
C PRO A 46 -16.05 -18.64 0.60
N LEU A 47 -16.21 -18.96 -0.68
CA LEU A 47 -15.25 -18.59 -1.72
C LEU A 47 -15.22 -17.07 -2.00
N GLN A 48 -16.36 -16.37 -1.88
CA GLN A 48 -16.42 -14.92 -2.01
C GLN A 48 -15.72 -14.25 -0.82
N VAL A 49 -15.96 -14.76 0.40
CA VAL A 49 -15.27 -14.27 1.61
C VAL A 49 -13.77 -14.51 1.52
N TYR A 50 -13.35 -15.69 1.06
CA TYR A 50 -11.95 -16.00 0.81
C TYR A 50 -11.34 -15.04 -0.23
N ALA A 51 -12.02 -14.82 -1.36
CA ALA A 51 -11.53 -13.90 -2.39
C ALA A 51 -11.37 -12.46 -1.88
N VAL A 52 -12.33 -11.97 -1.09
CA VAL A 52 -12.20 -10.66 -0.42
C VAL A 52 -11.01 -10.66 0.55
N THR A 53 -10.82 -11.73 1.32
CA THR A 53 -9.69 -11.85 2.26
C THR A 53 -8.34 -11.81 1.55
N GLU A 54 -8.22 -12.48 0.40
CA GLU A 54 -7.01 -12.44 -0.43
C GLU A 54 -6.77 -11.04 -1.01
N GLN A 55 -7.83 -10.33 -1.43
CA GLN A 55 -7.70 -8.93 -1.86
C GLN A 55 -7.22 -8.02 -0.73
N LEU A 56 -7.64 -8.25 0.52
CA LEU A 56 -7.15 -7.49 1.66
C LEU A 56 -5.64 -7.73 1.95
N GLN A 57 -5.03 -8.77 1.38
CA GLN A 57 -3.56 -8.93 1.46
C GLN A 57 -2.81 -8.09 0.42
N GLN A 58 -3.54 -7.46 -0.51
CA GLN A 58 -3.03 -6.63 -1.61
C GLN A 58 -3.60 -5.21 -1.52
N GLY A 59 -2.83 -4.26 -1.00
CA GLY A 59 -3.25 -2.87 -0.91
C GLY A 59 -2.87 -2.11 -2.19
N LYS A 60 -3.84 -1.58 -2.94
CA LYS A 60 -3.55 -0.79 -4.15
C LYS A 60 -4.18 0.60 -4.15
N PRO A 61 -3.92 1.45 -3.15
CA PRO A 61 -4.45 2.81 -3.13
C PRO A 61 -3.87 3.63 -4.30
N THR A 62 -4.72 3.97 -5.27
CA THR A 62 -4.39 4.85 -6.39
C THR A 62 -5.31 6.06 -6.36
N CYS A 63 -4.72 7.24 -6.24
CA CYS A 63 -5.47 8.50 -6.21
C CYS A 63 -5.63 9.06 -7.63
N ALA A 64 -6.82 9.54 -7.97
CA ALA A 64 -7.05 10.22 -9.24
C ALA A 64 -6.35 11.60 -9.28
N LYS A 65 -5.84 11.98 -10.46
CA LYS A 65 -5.33 13.34 -10.68
C LYS A 65 -6.49 14.31 -10.89
N GLY A 66 -6.62 15.29 -10.01
CA GLY A 66 -7.54 16.42 -10.17
C GLY A 66 -8.73 16.36 -9.22
N PRO A 67 -9.72 17.25 -9.40
CA PRO A 67 -10.93 17.22 -8.60
C PRO A 67 -11.76 15.97 -8.88
N PHE A 68 -12.39 15.42 -7.85
CA PHE A 68 -13.38 14.35 -7.99
C PHE A 68 -14.64 14.92 -8.66
N GLY A 69 -14.85 14.55 -9.92
CA GLY A 69 -15.94 15.07 -10.74
C GLY A 69 -15.92 16.60 -10.84
N ASN A 70 -17.04 17.23 -10.49
CA ASN A 70 -17.17 18.69 -10.44
C ASN A 70 -16.98 19.27 -9.02
N SER A 71 -16.55 18.45 -8.06
CA SER A 71 -16.33 18.92 -6.69
C SER A 71 -14.96 19.60 -6.55
N ASN A 72 -14.70 20.14 -5.37
CA ASN A 72 -13.38 20.63 -4.97
C ASN A 72 -12.51 19.56 -4.29
N ILE A 73 -13.01 18.33 -4.15
CA ILE A 73 -12.32 17.23 -3.45
C ILE A 73 -11.14 16.77 -4.29
N ARG A 74 -9.96 16.65 -3.68
CA ARG A 74 -8.74 16.16 -4.31
C ARG A 74 -8.29 14.91 -3.58
N GLU A 75 -8.44 13.75 -4.21
CA GLU A 75 -8.16 12.44 -3.59
C GLU A 75 -6.73 12.37 -3.03
N GLN A 76 -5.76 12.95 -3.73
CA GLN A 76 -4.36 12.93 -3.29
C GLN A 76 -4.07 13.68 -1.97
N LEU A 77 -5.03 14.47 -1.47
CA LEU A 77 -4.92 15.21 -0.22
C LEU A 77 -5.76 14.60 0.91
N LEU A 78 -6.54 13.55 0.63
CA LEU A 78 -7.39 12.93 1.64
C LEU A 78 -6.57 11.98 2.51
N PRO A 79 -6.60 12.11 3.84
CA PRO A 79 -6.03 11.11 4.72
C PRO A 79 -6.84 9.82 4.66
N PHE A 80 -6.14 8.69 4.60
CA PHE A 80 -6.75 7.36 4.69
C PHE A 80 -5.87 6.43 5.52
N ASP A 81 -6.49 5.38 6.04
CA ASP A 81 -5.91 4.52 7.06
C ASP A 81 -5.79 3.09 6.54
N LEU A 82 -4.61 2.50 6.66
CA LEU A 82 -4.32 1.14 6.22
C LEU A 82 -4.36 0.10 7.37
N SER A 83 -4.78 0.48 8.58
CA SER A 83 -4.88 -0.41 9.76
C SER A 83 -5.82 -1.61 9.56
N ILE A 84 -6.75 -1.52 8.61
CA ILE A 84 -7.62 -2.63 8.23
C ILE A 84 -6.82 -3.77 7.57
N PHE A 85 -5.66 -3.46 6.97
CA PHE A 85 -4.80 -4.40 6.26
C PHE A 85 -3.73 -5.00 7.19
N LYS A 86 -4.16 -5.73 8.22
CA LYS A 86 -3.27 -6.31 9.25
C LYS A 86 -2.37 -7.46 8.75
N SER A 87 -2.62 -7.95 7.54
CA SER A 87 -1.88 -9.06 6.91
C SER A 87 -1.48 -8.70 5.48
N LEU A 88 -1.19 -7.42 5.25
CA LEU A 88 -0.78 -6.90 3.95
C LEU A 88 0.59 -7.48 3.57
N HIS A 89 0.65 -8.27 2.51
CA HIS A 89 1.90 -8.84 2.01
C HIS A 89 2.50 -7.98 0.90
N GLN A 90 1.63 -7.32 0.13
CA GLN A 90 2.02 -6.43 -0.95
C GLN A 90 1.21 -5.14 -0.93
N VAL A 91 1.90 -4.02 -1.16
CA VAL A 91 1.25 -2.71 -1.34
C VAL A 91 1.78 -2.00 -2.59
N GLU A 92 0.89 -1.36 -3.34
CA GLU A 92 1.19 -0.49 -4.48
C GLU A 92 0.46 0.84 -4.28
N ILE A 93 1.21 1.87 -3.89
CA ILE A 93 0.71 3.23 -3.68
C ILE A 93 1.04 4.03 -4.93
N SER A 94 0.05 4.67 -5.54
CA SER A 94 0.32 5.57 -6.67
C SER A 94 -0.47 6.87 -6.60
N HIS A 95 0.21 7.98 -6.89
CA HIS A 95 -0.37 9.32 -6.96
C HIS A 95 -1.03 9.84 -5.66
N CYS A 96 -0.86 9.11 -4.56
CA CYS A 96 -1.28 9.50 -3.22
C CYS A 96 -0.05 9.97 -2.44
N ASP A 97 -0.06 11.16 -1.85
CA ASP A 97 1.05 11.59 -1.01
C ASP A 97 1.12 10.70 0.24
N VAL A 98 2.25 10.01 0.41
CA VAL A 98 2.45 9.00 1.47
C VAL A 98 2.27 9.57 2.88
N LYS A 99 2.40 10.90 3.06
CA LYS A 99 2.15 11.59 4.35
C LYS A 99 0.71 11.48 4.83
N HIS A 100 -0.22 11.26 3.91
CA HIS A 100 -1.64 11.13 4.22
C HIS A 100 -2.05 9.68 4.54
N ILE A 101 -1.11 8.73 4.43
CA ILE A 101 -1.34 7.31 4.67
C ILE A 101 -1.03 6.99 6.13
N ARG A 102 -2.07 6.69 6.90
CA ARG A 102 -1.95 6.31 8.31
C ARG A 102 -1.80 4.80 8.46
N GLU A 103 -1.11 4.40 9.54
CA GLU A 103 -1.00 3.00 9.96
C GLU A 103 -0.36 2.06 8.94
N LEU A 104 0.39 2.57 7.94
CA LEU A 104 1.21 1.73 7.07
C LEU A 104 2.23 0.91 7.87
N VAL A 105 2.67 1.45 9.02
CA VAL A 105 3.56 0.81 9.99
C VAL A 105 2.98 -0.49 10.55
N ALA A 106 1.66 -0.60 10.70
CA ALA A 106 1.00 -1.79 11.22
C ALA A 106 1.26 -3.04 10.36
N SER A 107 1.55 -2.86 9.07
CA SER A 107 1.86 -3.95 8.13
C SER A 107 3.32 -4.40 8.13
N LYS A 108 4.23 -3.69 8.84
CA LYS A 108 5.68 -4.00 8.87
C LYS A 108 6.04 -5.49 9.05
N PRO A 109 5.35 -6.29 9.91
CA PRO A 109 5.70 -7.69 10.12
C PRO A 109 5.40 -8.62 8.93
N THR A 110 4.50 -8.22 8.04
CA THR A 110 3.99 -9.09 6.95
C THR A 110 4.28 -8.56 5.55
N LEU A 111 4.55 -7.26 5.43
CA LEU A 111 4.74 -6.60 4.15
C LEU A 111 6.09 -6.97 3.51
N ALA A 112 6.03 -7.77 2.46
CA ALA A 112 7.19 -8.26 1.72
C ALA A 112 7.52 -7.42 0.49
N THR A 113 6.50 -6.88 -0.17
CA THR A 113 6.64 -6.09 -1.39
C THR A 113 5.96 -4.74 -1.24
N MET A 114 6.70 -3.67 -1.48
CA MET A 114 6.17 -2.31 -1.50
C MET A 114 6.54 -1.63 -2.81
N SER A 115 5.56 -1.08 -3.50
CA SER A 115 5.75 -0.17 -4.63
C SER A 115 5.11 1.18 -4.30
N VAL A 116 5.83 2.27 -4.52
CA VAL A 116 5.36 3.64 -4.32
C VAL A 116 5.72 4.43 -5.57
N ARG A 117 4.74 5.07 -6.21
CA ARG A 117 4.95 5.80 -7.48
C ARG A 117 4.28 7.16 -7.48
N PHE A 118 4.99 8.20 -7.89
CA PHE A 118 4.50 9.59 -7.93
C PHE A 118 3.94 10.06 -6.58
N SER A 119 4.50 9.56 -5.49
CA SER A 119 3.88 9.57 -4.16
C SER A 119 4.84 9.97 -3.04
N ALA A 120 6.15 9.92 -3.29
CA ALA A 120 7.18 10.21 -2.30
C ALA A 120 8.25 11.19 -2.80
N THR A 121 8.83 11.95 -1.88
CA THR A 121 9.97 12.85 -2.14
C THR A 121 11.24 12.45 -1.39
N SER A 122 11.12 11.56 -0.40
CA SER A 122 12.25 10.96 0.31
C SER A 122 11.96 9.50 0.67
N MET A 123 13.01 8.68 0.82
CA MET A 123 12.89 7.32 1.33
C MET A 123 12.39 7.28 2.79
N LYS A 124 12.73 8.29 3.61
CA LYS A 124 12.28 8.35 5.01
C LYS A 124 10.77 8.48 5.13
N GLU A 125 10.13 9.24 4.24
CA GLU A 125 8.67 9.38 4.19
C GLU A 125 7.96 8.02 3.97
N VAL A 126 8.62 7.10 3.28
CA VAL A 126 8.08 5.77 2.95
C VAL A 126 8.43 4.74 4.01
N LEU A 127 9.71 4.68 4.39
CA LEU A 127 10.23 3.64 5.27
C LEU A 127 9.93 3.93 6.73
N VAL A 128 9.92 5.21 7.11
CA VAL A 128 9.85 5.68 8.50
C VAL A 128 8.89 6.87 8.66
N PRO A 129 7.61 6.73 8.26
CA PRO A 129 6.64 7.81 8.39
C PRO A 129 6.53 8.33 9.84
N GLU A 130 6.74 7.46 10.83
CA GLU A 130 6.75 7.81 12.26
C GLU A 130 7.98 8.62 12.71
N ALA A 131 9.11 8.53 12.01
CA ALA A 131 10.33 9.28 12.35
C ALA A 131 10.28 10.75 11.92
N SER A 132 9.14 11.20 11.39
CA SER A 132 8.88 12.63 11.21
C SER A 132 8.80 13.36 12.56
N GLU A 133 8.49 12.64 13.65
CA GLU A 133 8.37 13.20 15.00
C GLU A 133 9.69 13.24 15.79
N PHE A 134 10.77 12.63 15.26
CA PHE A 134 12.04 12.47 15.97
C PHE A 134 13.21 12.99 15.13
N ASP A 135 14.03 13.84 15.76
CA ASP A 135 15.24 14.41 15.14
C ASP A 135 16.35 13.34 14.98
N GLU A 136 16.51 12.46 15.97
CA GLU A 136 17.47 11.35 15.96
C GLU A 136 16.78 10.01 16.24
N TRP A 137 17.15 8.96 15.51
CA TRP A 137 16.61 7.63 15.71
C TRP A 137 17.60 6.54 15.34
N GLU A 138 17.47 5.39 15.98
CA GLU A 138 18.29 4.21 15.70
C GLU A 138 17.41 2.99 15.36
N PRO A 139 17.85 2.08 14.48
CA PRO A 139 17.15 0.82 14.24
C PRO A 139 17.08 -0.03 15.50
N GLU A 140 15.99 -0.76 15.66
CA GLU A 140 15.87 -1.78 16.70
C GLU A 140 17.01 -2.81 16.58
N GLY A 141 17.76 -2.99 17.66
CA GLY A 141 18.87 -3.94 17.74
C GLY A 141 20.26 -3.34 17.50
N THR A 142 20.40 -2.03 17.25
CA THR A 142 21.72 -1.38 17.23
C THR A 142 22.24 -1.09 18.65
N THR A 143 23.56 -1.13 18.82
CA THR A 143 24.21 -0.72 20.07
C THR A 143 24.10 0.80 20.20
N LEU A 144 23.33 1.27 21.18
CA LEU A 144 23.08 2.70 21.41
C LEU A 144 24.39 3.40 21.83
N GLU A 145 25.00 4.14 20.91
CA GLU A 145 26.13 5.02 21.21
C GLU A 145 25.63 6.45 21.49
N GLY A 146 25.03 6.67 22.67
CA GLY A 146 24.62 8.00 23.12
C GLY A 146 23.13 8.11 23.49
N PRO A 147 22.66 9.33 23.82
CA PRO A 147 21.27 9.59 24.19
C PRO A 147 20.38 9.61 22.93
N VAL A 148 19.98 8.42 22.47
CA VAL A 148 19.07 8.28 21.33
C VAL A 148 17.65 8.69 21.72
N THR A 149 17.00 9.51 20.87
CA THR A 149 15.63 10.00 21.13
C THR A 149 14.53 8.98 20.78
N ALA A 150 14.77 8.06 19.85
CA ALA A 150 13.82 7.00 19.52
C ALA A 150 14.49 5.74 18.93
N VAL A 151 13.90 4.58 19.20
CA VAL A 151 14.26 3.31 18.56
C VAL A 151 13.14 2.91 17.61
N ILE A 152 13.50 2.64 16.35
CA ILE A 152 12.55 2.34 15.28
C ILE A 152 12.69 0.87 14.85
N SER A 153 11.59 0.14 14.90
CA SER A 153 11.56 -1.25 14.42
C SER A 153 11.83 -1.34 12.91
N THR A 154 12.74 -2.25 12.58
CA THR A 154 13.16 -2.57 11.20
C THR A 154 12.09 -3.31 10.42
N ARG A 155 12.11 -3.19 9.08
CA ARG A 155 11.20 -3.89 8.15
C ARG A 155 11.74 -5.27 7.80
N GLN A 156 11.68 -6.18 8.77
CA GLN A 156 12.26 -7.53 8.68
C GLN A 156 11.64 -8.46 7.62
N ALA A 157 10.45 -8.12 7.11
CA ALA A 157 9.77 -8.88 6.07
C ALA A 157 9.98 -8.31 4.66
N LEU A 158 10.40 -7.04 4.54
CA LEU A 158 10.44 -6.34 3.25
C LEU A 158 11.66 -6.79 2.44
N THR A 159 11.41 -7.44 1.30
CA THR A 159 12.44 -7.94 0.38
C THR A 159 12.44 -7.18 -0.94
N THR A 160 11.31 -6.57 -1.32
CA THR A 160 11.15 -5.84 -2.58
C THR A 160 10.64 -4.43 -2.31
N LEU A 161 11.40 -3.43 -2.74
CA LEU A 161 11.04 -2.01 -2.65
C LEU A 161 11.21 -1.34 -4.01
N ASP A 162 10.09 -1.00 -4.63
CA ASP A 162 10.04 -0.26 -5.89
C ASP A 162 9.60 1.18 -5.63
N LEU A 163 10.51 2.13 -5.82
CA LEU A 163 10.29 3.56 -5.68
C LEU A 163 10.38 4.30 -7.02
N ASN A 164 10.21 3.59 -8.14
CA ASN A 164 10.20 4.16 -9.48
C ASN A 164 8.76 4.46 -9.96
N PRO A 165 8.49 5.65 -10.53
CA PRO A 165 9.25 6.91 -10.45
C PRO A 165 8.77 7.76 -9.27
N ASN A 166 9.68 8.43 -8.59
CA ASN A 166 9.38 9.42 -7.55
C ASN A 166 10.31 10.64 -7.69
N SER A 167 10.29 11.54 -6.71
CA SER A 167 11.15 12.74 -6.69
C SER A 167 12.24 12.64 -5.62
N ILE A 168 12.77 11.44 -5.37
CA ILE A 168 13.78 11.21 -4.33
C ILE A 168 15.13 11.76 -4.80
N SER A 169 15.76 12.61 -4.00
CA SER A 169 17.02 13.27 -4.35
C SER A 169 18.27 12.65 -3.71
N GLU A 170 18.10 11.92 -2.61
CA GLU A 170 19.18 11.30 -1.84
C GLU A 170 18.74 9.99 -1.17
N ILE A 171 19.73 9.17 -0.81
CA ILE A 171 19.54 7.94 -0.02
C ILE A 171 19.97 8.25 1.41
N GLU A 172 18.98 8.38 2.29
CA GLU A 172 19.16 8.71 3.71
C GLU A 172 19.42 7.46 4.56
N GLU A 173 19.71 7.64 5.85
CA GLU A 173 19.92 6.53 6.80
C GLU A 173 18.73 5.58 6.97
N SER A 174 17.53 5.98 6.50
CA SER A 174 16.33 5.13 6.48
C SER A 174 16.54 3.78 5.77
N VAL A 175 17.53 3.67 4.89
CA VAL A 175 17.96 2.40 4.26
C VAL A 175 18.41 1.34 5.28
N LYS A 176 18.91 1.74 6.46
CA LYS A 176 19.28 0.82 7.55
C LYS A 176 18.07 0.02 8.07
N LEU A 177 16.84 0.49 7.83
CA LEU A 177 15.61 -0.16 8.29
C LEU A 177 15.11 -1.26 7.36
N ILE A 178 15.74 -1.48 6.21
CA ILE A 178 15.38 -2.54 5.26
C ILE A 178 16.50 -3.59 5.11
N PRO A 179 16.91 -4.25 6.21
CA PRO A 179 18.13 -5.08 6.26
C PRO A 179 18.06 -6.36 5.40
N LYS A 180 16.88 -6.74 4.90
CA LYS A 180 16.68 -7.94 4.06
C LYS A 180 16.27 -7.61 2.63
N ILE A 181 16.53 -6.38 2.18
CA ILE A 181 16.16 -5.98 0.82
C ILE A 181 16.93 -6.82 -0.21
N GLU A 182 16.22 -7.42 -1.15
CA GLU A 182 16.76 -8.22 -2.25
C GLU A 182 16.63 -7.46 -3.58
N PHE A 183 15.57 -6.66 -3.72
CA PHE A 183 15.32 -5.82 -4.86
C PHE A 183 14.97 -4.40 -4.42
N LEU A 184 15.77 -3.43 -4.88
CA LEU A 184 15.55 -2.01 -4.68
C LEU A 184 15.59 -1.29 -6.03
N ASP A 185 14.46 -0.71 -6.43
CA ASP A 185 14.38 0.14 -7.61
C ASP A 185 14.21 1.61 -7.21
N LEU A 186 15.23 2.41 -7.52
CA LEU A 186 15.25 3.86 -7.34
C LEU A 186 15.35 4.58 -8.68
N SER A 187 15.18 3.88 -9.81
CA SER A 187 15.30 4.51 -11.12
C SER A 187 14.18 5.54 -11.37
N HIS A 188 14.44 6.46 -12.30
CA HIS A 188 13.57 7.62 -12.56
C HIS A 188 13.25 8.47 -11.31
N ASN A 189 14.25 8.61 -10.43
CA ASN A 189 14.29 9.60 -9.35
C ASN A 189 15.29 10.73 -9.67
N GLY A 190 15.40 11.70 -8.77
CA GLY A 190 16.32 12.82 -8.86
C GLY A 190 17.66 12.60 -8.15
N LEU A 191 18.09 11.34 -7.99
CA LEU A 191 19.31 11.01 -7.25
C LEU A 191 20.55 11.61 -7.91
N LEU A 192 21.28 12.43 -7.17
CA LEU A 192 22.55 13.01 -7.60
C LEU A 192 23.76 12.27 -7.02
N VAL A 193 23.57 11.63 -5.87
CA VAL A 193 24.59 10.94 -5.08
C VAL A 193 24.00 9.62 -4.57
N VAL A 194 24.82 8.58 -4.54
CA VAL A 194 24.46 7.22 -4.12
C VAL A 194 25.34 6.83 -2.93
N ASP A 195 25.28 7.62 -1.87
CA ASP A 195 25.92 7.32 -0.60
C ASP A 195 24.95 6.48 0.27
N ASN A 196 25.46 5.81 1.30
CA ASN A 196 24.68 4.98 2.25
C ASN A 196 24.10 3.66 1.71
N LEU A 197 24.48 3.20 0.52
CA LEU A 197 24.23 1.84 0.01
C LEU A 197 25.39 0.88 0.25
#